data_AF-A0A511HN67-F1
#
_entry.id   AF-A0A511HN67-F1
#
_cell.length_a   1.000
_cell.length_b   1.000
_cell.length_c   1.000
_cell.angle_alpha   90.00
_cell.angle_beta   90.00
_cell.angle_gamma   90.00
#
_symmetry.space_group_name_H-M   'P 1'
#
loop_
_entity.id
_entity.type
_entity.pdbx_description
1 polymer ?
#
loop_
_entity_poly.entity_id
_entity_poly.type
_entity_poly.pdbx_seq_one_letter_code
_entity_poly.pdbx_strand_id
1 'polypeptide(L)'
;MTRFVAWYNTEHRHSAIRFVTPDDRHFGRESALLAQRHPVYQRARVRHPEHWSRDPRDWMPTGPVRLGPSPNLTLAVQVVKRIG
;
A
#
# COMPACT_ATOMS: atom_id res chain seq x y z
N MET A 1 12.29 5.70 -24.89
CA MET A 1 11.59 4.84 -23.91
C MET A 1 12.37 4.59 -22.62
N THR A 2 13.68 4.34 -22.66
CA THR A 2 14.48 3.96 -21.47
C THR A 2 14.39 4.95 -20.31
N ARG A 3 14.43 6.27 -20.57
CA ARG A 3 14.37 7.30 -19.52
C ARG A 3 13.05 7.29 -18.74
N PHE A 4 11.92 7.14 -19.42
CA PHE A 4 10.62 7.08 -18.75
C PHE A 4 10.51 5.83 -17.88
N VAL A 5 10.94 4.68 -18.40
CA VAL A 5 10.88 3.40 -17.65
C VAL A 5 11.76 3.44 -16.42
N ALA A 6 12.98 3.97 -16.53
CA ALA A 6 13.86 4.15 -15.37
C ALA A 6 13.19 5.04 -14.32
N TRP A 7 12.82 6.27 -14.71
CA TRP A 7 12.17 7.22 -13.80
C TRP A 7 10.90 6.65 -13.15
N TYR A 8 10.02 6.00 -13.92
CA TYR A 8 8.76 5.44 -13.42
C TYR A 8 8.99 4.39 -12.32
N ASN A 9 10.02 3.57 -12.47
CA ASN A 9 10.31 2.46 -11.57
C ASN A 9 11.17 2.87 -10.37
N THR A 10 12.10 3.82 -10.53
CA THR A 10 13.12 4.10 -9.49
C THR A 10 13.00 5.47 -8.83
N GLU A 11 12.25 6.40 -9.42
CA GLU A 11 12.18 7.79 -8.92
C GLU A 11 10.75 8.23 -8.64
N HIS A 12 9.82 7.93 -9.56
CA HIS A 12 8.42 8.31 -9.43
C HIS A 12 7.75 7.54 -8.30
N ARG A 13 7.24 8.29 -7.31
CA ARG A 13 6.52 7.74 -6.16
C ARG A 13 5.03 7.70 -6.47
N HIS A 14 4.48 6.49 -6.48
CA HIS A 14 3.10 6.27 -6.92
C HIS A 14 2.13 6.33 -5.75
N SER A 15 1.08 7.13 -5.88
CA SER A 15 0.07 7.29 -4.83
C SER A 15 -0.64 5.98 -4.47
N ALA A 16 -0.86 5.10 -5.46
CA ALA A 16 -1.50 3.79 -5.28
C ALA A 16 -0.71 2.84 -4.36
N ILE A 17 0.60 3.01 -4.25
CA ILE A 17 1.49 2.26 -3.35
C ILE A 17 2.09 3.19 -2.31
N ARG A 18 1.27 4.12 -1.79
CA ARG A 18 1.62 5.01 -0.67
C ARG A 18 2.92 5.79 -0.87
N PHE A 19 3.12 6.27 -2.09
CA PHE A 19 4.25 7.10 -2.48
C PHE A 19 5.61 6.42 -2.27
N VAL A 20 5.69 5.11 -2.48
CA VAL A 20 6.96 4.42 -2.74
C VAL A 20 7.13 4.20 -4.25
N THR A 21 8.34 3.85 -4.66
CA THR A 21 8.63 3.50 -6.05
C THR A 21 8.28 2.03 -6.30
N PRO A 22 7.98 1.62 -7.54
CA PRO A 22 7.79 0.21 -7.86
C PRO A 22 9.02 -0.63 -7.49
N ASP A 23 10.22 -0.09 -7.66
CA ASP A 23 11.48 -0.73 -7.27
C ASP A 23 11.58 -0.95 -5.75
N ASP A 24 11.23 0.05 -4.94
CA ASP A 24 11.19 -0.09 -3.47
C ASP A 24 10.24 -1.19 -3.01
N ARG A 25 9.08 -1.29 -3.66
CA ARG A 25 8.12 -2.34 -3.35
C ARG A 25 8.61 -3.70 -3.83
N HIS A 26 9.20 -3.79 -5.02
CA HIS A 26 9.74 -5.02 -5.58
C HIS A 26 10.83 -5.63 -4.67
N PHE A 27 11.72 -4.79 -4.15
CA PHE A 27 12.78 -5.20 -3.23
C PHE A 27 12.39 -5.19 -1.74
N GLY A 28 11.10 -4.99 -1.42
CA GLY A 28 10.60 -5.05 -0.04
C GLY A 28 11.04 -3.90 0.89
N ARG A 29 11.61 -2.81 0.34
CA ARG A 29 12.04 -1.63 1.10
C ARG A 29 10.88 -0.75 1.56
N GLU A 30 9.69 -0.94 0.98
CA GLU A 30 8.46 -0.20 1.30
C GLU A 30 8.20 -0.15 2.82
N SER A 31 8.26 -1.27 3.52
CA SER A 31 7.92 -1.33 4.96
C SER A 31 8.80 -0.40 5.80
N ALA A 32 10.12 -0.40 5.55
CA ALA A 32 11.05 0.45 6.27
C ALA A 32 10.84 1.95 5.96
N LEU A 33 10.63 2.29 4.68
CA LEU A 33 10.38 3.66 4.25
C LEU A 33 9.09 4.23 4.84
N LEU A 34 8.01 3.44 4.84
CA LEU A 34 6.73 3.87 5.37
C LEU A 34 6.75 3.98 6.90
N ALA A 35 7.44 3.05 7.59
CA ALA A 35 7.64 3.12 9.04
C ALA A 35 8.39 4.39 9.47
N GLN A 36 9.35 4.88 8.67
CA GLN A 36 10.05 6.13 8.93
C GLN A 36 9.17 7.37 8.69
N ARG A 37 8.25 7.33 7.72
CA ARG A 37 7.34 8.45 7.41
C ARG A 37 6.25 8.64 8.45
N HIS A 38 5.74 7.55 9.00
CA HIS A 38 4.66 7.58 9.98
C HIS A 38 4.92 8.55 11.16
N PRO A 39 6.04 8.48 11.90
CA PRO A 39 6.31 9.39 13.01
C PRO A 39 6.52 10.83 12.57
N VAL A 40 7.04 11.09 11.36
CA VAL A 40 7.21 12.45 10.84
C VAL A 40 5.85 13.13 10.69
N TYR A 41 4.89 12.43 10.10
CA TYR A 41 3.53 12.95 9.91
C TYR A 41 2.76 13.08 11.23
N GLN A 42 2.95 12.16 12.17
CA GLN A 42 2.39 12.29 13.51
C GLN A 42 2.92 13.53 14.23
N ARG A 43 4.24 13.76 14.21
CA ARG A 43 4.87 14.95 14.82
C ARG A 43 4.40 16.24 14.15
N ALA A 44 4.28 16.24 12.82
CA ALA A 44 3.78 17.40 12.08
C ALA A 44 2.33 17.75 12.48
N ARG A 45 1.47 16.74 12.65
CA ARG A 45 0.09 16.94 13.13
C ARG A 45 0.04 17.46 14.56
N VAL A 46 0.86 16.94 15.47
CA VAL A 46 0.92 17.44 16.85
C VAL A 46 1.38 18.89 16.89
N ARG A 47 2.33 19.27 16.03
CA ARG A 47 2.89 20.63 15.99
C ARG A 47 1.89 21.67 15.46
N HIS A 48 1.08 21.30 14.46
CA HIS A 48 0.16 22.21 13.77
C HIS A 48 -1.18 21.52 13.49
N PRO A 49 -1.98 21.19 14.52
CA PRO A 49 -3.26 20.48 14.33
C PRO A 49 -4.24 21.25 13.42
N GLU A 50 -4.16 22.58 13.39
CA GLU A 50 -4.97 23.47 12.54
C GLU A 50 -4.79 23.23 11.03
N HIS A 51 -3.66 22.66 10.59
CA HIS A 51 -3.41 22.32 9.19
C HIS A 51 -4.10 21.01 8.76
N TRP A 52 -4.71 20.28 9.69
CA TRP A 52 -5.23 18.93 9.45
C TRP A 52 -6.75 18.88 9.65
N SER A 53 -7.51 18.89 8.54
CA SER A 53 -8.96 18.65 8.60
C SER A 53 -9.34 17.18 8.76
N ARG A 54 -8.37 16.26 8.58
CA ARG A 54 -8.54 14.79 8.66
C ARG A 54 -7.31 14.14 9.26
N ASP A 55 -7.40 12.84 9.52
CA ASP A 55 -6.23 12.07 9.95
C ASP A 55 -5.10 12.09 8.91
N PRO A 56 -3.84 11.99 9.36
CA PRO A 56 -2.70 11.85 8.49
C PRO A 56 -2.87 10.68 7.55
N ARG A 57 -2.19 10.78 6.41
CA ARG A 57 -2.15 9.69 5.44
C ARG A 57 -1.72 8.39 6.11
N ASP A 58 -2.36 7.31 5.71
CA ASP A 58 -2.00 5.96 6.11
C ASP A 58 -0.63 5.57 5.53
N TRP A 59 0.32 5.27 6.42
CA TRP A 59 1.66 4.80 6.10
C TRP A 59 1.89 3.33 6.48
N MET A 60 0.86 2.49 6.48
CA MET A 60 1.03 1.03 6.53
C MET A 60 1.42 0.48 5.14
N PRO A 61 2.13 -0.65 4.99
CA PRO A 61 2.42 -1.23 3.67
C PRO A 61 1.16 -1.64 2.90
N THR A 62 1.18 -1.56 1.56
CA THR A 62 0.04 -2.03 0.74
C THR A 62 0.04 -3.54 0.67
N GLY A 63 -1.13 -4.15 0.88
CA GLY A 63 -1.29 -5.60 0.88
C GLY A 63 -0.85 -6.28 -0.42
N PRO A 64 -0.73 -7.61 -0.43
CA PRO A 64 -0.30 -8.35 -1.61
C PRO A 64 -1.28 -8.15 -2.77
N VAL A 65 -0.74 -8.01 -3.98
CA VAL A 65 -1.52 -7.97 -5.23
C VAL A 65 -1.40 -9.35 -5.88
N ARG A 66 -2.53 -9.95 -6.23
CA ARG A 66 -2.57 -11.19 -7.03
C ARG A 66 -2.91 -10.84 -8.47
N LEU A 67 -2.11 -11.35 -9.41
CA LEU A 67 -2.39 -11.31 -10.84
C LEU A 67 -2.82 -12.73 -11.25
N GLY A 68 -4.10 -12.93 -11.54
CA GLY A 68 -4.70 -14.22 -11.88
C GLY A 68 -6.18 -14.28 -11.51
N PRO A 69 -6.95 -15.26 -12.03
CA PRO A 69 -8.36 -15.39 -11.66
C PRO A 69 -8.48 -15.58 -10.15
N SER A 70 -9.38 -14.81 -9.53
CA SER A 70 -9.80 -15.08 -8.15
C SER A 70 -10.35 -16.52 -8.11
N PRO A 71 -10.00 -17.33 -7.09
CA PRO A 71 -10.65 -18.62 -6.92
C PRO A 71 -12.15 -18.35 -6.87
N ASN A 72 -12.92 -18.98 -7.77
CA ASN A 72 -14.37 -18.94 -7.70
C ASN A 72 -14.77 -19.44 -6.30
N LEU A 73 -15.17 -18.53 -5.41
CA LEU A 73 -15.74 -18.86 -4.11
C LEU A 73 -17.12 -19.55 -4.23
N THR A 74 -17.52 -19.91 -5.45
CA THR A 74 -18.80 -20.53 -5.79
C THR A 74 -18.94 -22.00 -5.32
N LEU A 75 -17.85 -22.68 -4.93
CA LEU A 75 -17.94 -24.07 -4.42
C LEU A 75 -17.91 -24.20 -2.89
N ALA A 76 -17.63 -23.13 -2.12
CA ALA A 76 -17.49 -23.23 -0.67
C ALA A 76 -18.81 -23.08 0.12
N VAL A 77 -19.93 -22.72 -0.53
CA VAL A 77 -21.22 -22.49 0.16
C VAL A 77 -22.13 -23.73 0.19
N GLN A 78 -21.83 -24.79 -0.57
CA GLN A 78 -22.76 -25.93 -0.71
C GLN A 78 -22.46 -27.19 0.13
N VAL A 79 -21.35 -27.26 0.88
CA VAL A 79 -20.99 -28.49 1.63
C VAL A 79 -21.40 -28.47 3.11
N VAL A 80 -21.85 -27.36 3.68
CA VAL A 80 -22.16 -27.28 5.13
C VAL A 80 -23.62 -27.64 5.47
N LYS A 81 -24.53 -27.82 4.50
CA LYS A 81 -25.97 -28.04 4.77
C LYS A 81 -26.45 -29.49 4.58
N ARG A 82 -25.64 -30.48 4.99
CA ARG A 82 -26.06 -31.89 5.01
C ARG A 82 -25.52 -32.67 6.21
N ILE A 83 -25.73 -32.16 7.41
CA ILE A 83 -25.75 -32.97 8.64
C ILE A 83 -26.66 -32.24 9.65
N GLY A 84 -27.80 -32.85 9.97
CA GLY A 84 -28.87 -32.29 10.80
C GLY A 84 -30.23 -32.55 10.20
#